data_AF-A0A357MN46-F1
#
_entry.id   AF-A0A357MN46-F1
#
_cell.length_a   1.000
_cell.length_b   1.000
_cell.length_c   1.000
_cell.angle_alpha   90.00
_cell.angle_beta   90.00
_cell.angle_gamma   90.00
#
_symmetry.space_group_name_H-M   'P 1'
#
loop_
_entity.id
_entity.type
_entity.pdbx_description
1 polymer ?
#
loop_
_entity_poly.entity_id
_entity_poly.type
_entity_poly.pdbx_seq_one_letter_code
_entity_poly.pdbx_strand_id
1 'polypeptide(L)'
;YSETYAGAITAASAIIGPIVPPSIILIFYGALMQTSVAALFVAGIVPGLLLATALFGMNAYFAWKEDHPRIAREEAVPILPALRIALPALSLPLIIVGGIVFGWMTPTEAAAVAVLAAFLGGFFYAGLSITDLRESLERTAILTGSIFIILCAVAALGHVASLERVPQAISLAVERLGLGPVGFLLLMNLIFIVAGMVLDITVALALLVPLLAPAALLNGADPVHLGIVICFNLSVGLISPPLGGCLLIVSTVTGMNYWSLAAKVIPFVIAQLLVLGLLVFVPDITLILPRLMGLWN
;
A
#
# COMPACT_ATOMS: atom_id res chain seq x y z
N TYR A 1 -13.94 -19.66 14.43
CA TYR A 1 -13.91 -18.22 14.77
C TYR A 1 -15.16 -17.57 14.18
N SER A 2 -15.54 -16.37 14.62
CA SER A 2 -16.72 -15.70 14.06
C SER A 2 -16.46 -15.14 12.66
N GLU A 3 -17.49 -15.06 11.83
CA GLU A 3 -17.40 -14.44 10.49
C GLU A 3 -16.95 -12.98 10.57
N THR A 4 -17.41 -12.24 11.60
CA THR A 4 -17.00 -10.84 11.81
C THR A 4 -15.51 -10.71 12.15
N TYR A 5 -14.95 -11.65 12.92
CA TYR A 5 -13.50 -11.68 13.14
C TYR A 5 -12.77 -11.97 11.83
N ALA A 6 -13.22 -12.98 11.08
CA ALA A 6 -12.64 -13.37 9.81
C ALA A 6 -12.62 -12.22 8.79
N GLY A 7 -13.74 -11.49 8.68
CA GLY A 7 -13.83 -10.30 7.86
C GLY A 7 -12.90 -9.18 8.34
N ALA A 8 -12.84 -8.94 9.66
CA ALA A 8 -12.01 -7.88 10.22
C ALA A 8 -10.52 -8.12 9.97
N ILE A 9 -10.02 -9.34 10.23
CA ILE A 9 -8.62 -9.67 9.96
C ILE A 9 -8.31 -9.67 8.46
N THR A 10 -9.24 -10.14 7.63
CA THR A 10 -9.09 -10.13 6.16
C THR A 10 -8.93 -8.69 5.67
N ALA A 11 -9.83 -7.79 6.07
CA ALA A 11 -9.74 -6.37 5.75
C ALA A 11 -8.42 -5.75 6.25
N ALA A 12 -8.03 -6.03 7.49
CA ALA A 12 -6.81 -5.49 8.07
C ALA A 12 -5.53 -6.00 7.38
N SER A 13 -5.49 -7.27 6.98
CA SER A 13 -4.33 -7.83 6.28
C SER A 13 -4.22 -7.40 4.81
N ALA A 14 -5.33 -6.99 4.18
CA ALA A 14 -5.34 -6.58 2.77
C ALA A 14 -4.43 -5.37 2.51
N ILE A 15 -4.20 -4.54 3.52
CA ILE A 15 -3.34 -3.35 3.40
C ILE A 15 -1.83 -3.66 3.40
N ILE A 16 -1.43 -4.91 3.66
CA ILE A 16 -0.04 -5.35 3.47
C ILE A 16 0.33 -5.28 1.98
N GLY A 17 -0.60 -5.68 1.10
CA GLY A 17 -0.39 -5.76 -0.34
C GLY A 17 0.08 -4.43 -0.97
N PRO A 18 -0.58 -3.29 -0.70
CA PRO A 18 -0.13 -2.00 -1.18
C PRO A 18 1.25 -1.55 -0.65
N ILE A 19 1.77 -2.11 0.45
CA ILE A 19 3.05 -1.70 1.05
C ILE A 19 4.20 -2.62 0.60
N VAL A 20 3.95 -3.92 0.47
CA VAL A 20 4.96 -4.91 0.08
C VAL A 20 5.13 -4.93 -1.45
N PRO A 21 6.36 -4.92 -1.99
CA PRO A 21 6.59 -5.00 -3.43
C PRO A 21 6.15 -6.35 -4.05
N PRO A 22 5.71 -6.37 -5.32
CA PRO A 22 5.49 -5.22 -6.21
C PRO A 22 4.20 -4.45 -5.86
N SER A 23 4.30 -3.13 -5.75
CA SER A 23 3.17 -2.28 -5.34
C SER A 23 2.88 -1.18 -6.37
N ILE A 24 1.63 -1.16 -6.86
CA ILE A 24 1.16 -0.15 -7.80
C ILE A 24 1.13 1.26 -7.19
N ILE A 25 0.83 1.38 -5.88
CA ILE A 25 0.75 2.68 -5.21
C ILE A 25 2.14 3.31 -5.05
N LEU A 26 3.17 2.49 -4.85
CA LEU A 26 4.57 2.95 -4.81
C LEU A 26 5.07 3.36 -6.19
N ILE A 27 4.73 2.60 -7.25
CA ILE A 27 5.02 3.00 -8.63
C ILE A 27 4.37 4.35 -8.94
N PHE A 28 3.10 4.52 -8.55
CA PHE A 28 2.35 5.74 -8.80
C PHE A 28 2.93 6.95 -8.06
N TYR A 29 3.28 6.80 -6.77
CA TYR A 29 4.00 7.82 -6.02
C TYR A 29 5.35 8.15 -6.67
N GLY A 30 6.13 7.14 -7.06
CA GLY A 30 7.42 7.33 -7.73
C GLY A 30 7.30 8.11 -9.03
N ALA A 31 6.24 7.87 -9.81
CA ALA A 31 5.95 8.64 -11.01
C ALA A 31 5.54 10.10 -10.70
N LEU A 32 4.73 10.33 -9.67
CA LEU A 32 4.30 11.68 -9.27
C LEU A 32 5.48 12.52 -8.74
N MET A 33 6.31 11.92 -7.89
CA MET A 33 7.40 12.60 -7.18
C MET A 33 8.76 12.42 -7.86
N GLN A 34 8.80 11.80 -9.04
CA GLN A 34 10.03 11.48 -9.78
C GLN A 34 11.07 10.76 -8.89
N THR A 35 10.57 9.90 -7.99
CA THR A 35 11.39 9.15 -7.03
C THR A 35 11.65 7.74 -7.56
N SER A 36 12.84 7.21 -7.29
CA SER A 36 13.24 5.86 -7.74
C SER A 36 12.27 4.78 -7.24
N VAL A 37 11.63 4.09 -8.18
CA VAL A 37 10.73 2.95 -7.89
C VAL A 37 11.50 1.81 -7.22
N ALA A 38 12.75 1.57 -7.62
CA ALA A 38 13.61 0.57 -6.99
C ALA A 38 13.85 0.87 -5.50
N ALA A 39 14.15 2.15 -5.18
CA ALA A 39 14.34 2.58 -3.79
C ALA A 39 13.04 2.44 -2.98
N LEU A 40 11.90 2.84 -3.54
CA LEU A 40 10.59 2.69 -2.90
C LEU A 40 10.23 1.22 -2.64
N PHE A 41 10.52 0.33 -3.59
CA PHE A 41 10.27 -1.10 -3.40
C PHE A 41 11.09 -1.65 -2.23
N VAL A 42 12.40 -1.40 -2.24
CA VAL A 42 13.28 -1.85 -1.16
C VAL A 42 12.88 -1.23 0.18
N ALA A 43 12.50 0.04 0.20
CA ALA A 43 12.04 0.75 1.39
C ALA A 43 10.74 0.19 1.97
N GLY A 44 9.86 -0.38 1.14
CA GLY A 44 8.60 -0.99 1.57
C GLY A 44 8.74 -2.36 2.23
N ILE A 45 9.87 -3.05 2.05
CA ILE A 45 10.08 -4.42 2.57
C ILE A 45 10.03 -4.45 4.10
N VAL A 46 10.86 -3.65 4.78
CA VAL A 46 10.93 -3.66 6.26
C VAL A 46 9.61 -3.20 6.89
N PRO A 47 8.99 -2.08 6.47
CA PRO A 47 7.68 -1.64 6.95
C PRO A 47 6.58 -2.69 6.71
N GLY A 48 6.58 -3.33 5.55
CA GLY A 48 5.62 -4.38 5.22
C GLY A 48 5.80 -5.62 6.10
N LEU A 49 7.03 -6.05 6.36
CA LEU A 49 7.33 -7.14 7.29
C LEU A 49 6.97 -6.80 8.74
N LEU A 50 7.23 -5.56 9.16
CA LEU A 50 6.88 -5.06 10.48
C LEU A 50 5.35 -5.07 10.66
N LEU A 51 4.61 -4.58 9.68
CA LEU A 51 3.16 -4.63 9.64
C LEU A 51 2.63 -6.08 9.65
N ALA A 52 3.20 -6.96 8.82
CA ALA A 52 2.82 -8.37 8.79
C ALA A 52 3.06 -9.04 10.15
N THR A 53 4.21 -8.77 10.77
CA THR A 53 4.55 -9.31 12.10
C THR A 53 3.60 -8.81 13.18
N ALA A 54 3.25 -7.52 13.16
CA ALA A 54 2.27 -6.95 14.08
C ALA A 54 0.89 -7.62 13.92
N LEU A 55 0.43 -7.84 12.68
CA LEU A 55 -0.84 -8.51 12.41
C LEU A 55 -0.80 -10.01 12.73
N PHE A 56 0.32 -10.70 12.52
CA PHE A 56 0.51 -12.08 12.97
C PHE A 56 0.44 -12.19 14.49
N GLY A 57 1.10 -11.29 15.22
CA GLY A 57 1.04 -11.22 16.67
C GLY A 57 -0.39 -10.99 17.18
N MET A 58 -1.11 -10.05 16.57
CA MET A 58 -2.51 -9.79 16.89
C MET A 58 -3.40 -10.99 16.59
N ASN A 59 -3.23 -11.63 15.44
CA ASN A 59 -3.98 -12.84 15.09
C ASN A 59 -3.71 -13.98 16.09
N ALA A 60 -2.45 -14.22 16.44
CA ALA A 60 -2.09 -15.25 17.41
C ALA A 60 -2.69 -14.97 18.80
N TYR A 61 -2.67 -13.70 19.22
CA TYR A 61 -3.29 -13.27 20.48
C TYR A 61 -4.81 -13.49 20.48
N PHE A 62 -5.54 -13.08 19.45
CA PHE A 62 -6.98 -13.29 19.37
C PHE A 62 -7.34 -14.77 19.20
N ALA A 63 -6.56 -15.53 18.42
CA ALA A 63 -6.77 -16.96 18.26
C ALA A 63 -6.62 -17.71 19.58
N TRP A 64 -5.63 -17.34 20.41
CA TRP A 64 -5.46 -17.88 21.75
C TRP A 64 -6.56 -17.42 22.71
N LYS A 65 -6.87 -16.12 22.73
CA LYS A 65 -7.83 -15.51 23.67
C LYS A 65 -9.27 -15.96 23.43
N GLU A 66 -9.67 -16.12 22.17
CA GLU A 66 -11.03 -16.50 21.77
C GLU A 66 -11.15 -17.99 21.41
N ASP A 67 -10.12 -18.80 21.71
CA ASP A 67 -10.02 -20.24 21.44
C ASP A 67 -10.49 -20.63 20.02
N HIS A 68 -9.84 -20.04 19.02
CA HIS A 68 -10.18 -20.29 17.62
C HIS A 68 -9.93 -21.75 17.24
N PRO A 69 -10.75 -22.31 16.32
CA PRO A 69 -10.64 -23.71 15.91
C PRO A 69 -9.27 -23.99 15.31
N ARG A 70 -8.69 -25.12 15.69
CA ARG A 70 -7.39 -25.59 15.21
C ARG A 70 -7.63 -26.68 14.17
N ILE A 71 -6.93 -26.57 13.04
CA ILE A 71 -6.93 -27.62 12.01
C ILE A 71 -6.11 -28.80 12.55
N ALA A 72 -6.63 -30.02 12.42
CA ALA A 72 -5.89 -31.22 12.78
C ALA A 72 -4.64 -31.35 11.88
N ARG A 73 -3.52 -31.84 12.41
CA ARG A 73 -2.27 -31.92 11.64
C ARG A 73 -2.41 -32.80 10.39
N GLU A 74 -3.35 -33.75 10.41
CA GLU A 74 -3.69 -34.61 9.27
C GLU A 74 -4.46 -33.90 8.14
N GLU A 75 -5.13 -32.78 8.43
CA GLU A 75 -5.90 -31.97 7.46
C GLU A 75 -5.05 -30.87 6.81
N ALA A 76 -3.80 -30.70 7.25
CA ALA A 76 -2.90 -29.68 6.70
C ALA A 76 -2.51 -30.03 5.26
N VAL A 77 -2.75 -29.10 4.33
CA VAL A 77 -2.34 -29.26 2.93
C VAL A 77 -0.82 -29.41 2.87
N PRO A 78 -0.29 -30.45 2.18
CA PRO A 78 1.14 -30.64 2.08
C PRO A 78 1.77 -29.45 1.34
N ILE A 79 2.77 -28.83 1.99
CA ILE A 79 3.41 -27.59 1.55
C ILE A 79 4.05 -27.76 0.16
N LEU A 80 4.69 -28.91 -0.09
CA LEU A 80 5.48 -29.10 -1.31
C LEU A 80 4.61 -29.17 -2.59
N PRO A 81 3.50 -29.93 -2.64
CA PRO A 81 2.53 -29.84 -3.73
C PRO A 81 1.95 -28.44 -3.92
N ALA A 82 1.57 -27.77 -2.83
CA ALA A 82 1.02 -26.41 -2.89
C ALA A 82 2.04 -25.41 -3.46
N LEU A 83 3.30 -25.50 -3.05
CA LEU A 83 4.39 -24.66 -3.56
C LEU A 83 4.60 -24.89 -5.06
N ARG A 84 4.59 -26.15 -5.52
CA ARG A 84 4.73 -26.49 -6.95
C ARG A 84 3.60 -25.89 -7.78
N ILE A 85 2.37 -25.93 -7.28
CA ILE A 85 1.22 -25.29 -7.92
C ILE A 85 1.38 -23.77 -7.92
N ALA A 86 1.93 -23.16 -6.87
CA ALA A 86 2.11 -21.72 -6.78
C ALA A 86 3.33 -21.16 -7.55
N LEU A 87 4.26 -22.02 -8.01
CA LEU A 87 5.53 -21.59 -8.65
C LEU A 87 5.33 -20.57 -9.80
N PRO A 88 4.42 -20.77 -10.78
CA PRO A 88 4.21 -19.79 -11.83
C PRO A 88 3.77 -18.43 -11.30
N ALA A 89 2.83 -18.37 -10.37
CA ALA A 89 2.39 -17.12 -9.75
C ALA A 89 3.50 -16.45 -8.91
N LEU A 90 4.26 -17.25 -8.15
CA LEU A 90 5.39 -16.77 -7.33
C LEU A 90 6.56 -16.25 -8.18
N SER A 91 6.66 -16.65 -9.44
CA SER A 91 7.68 -16.10 -10.35
C SER A 91 7.47 -14.61 -10.64
N LEU A 92 6.23 -14.11 -10.58
CA LEU A 92 5.92 -12.72 -10.96
C LEU A 92 6.53 -11.69 -10.00
N PRO A 93 6.33 -11.78 -8.66
CA PRO A 93 7.04 -10.90 -7.74
C PRO A 93 8.56 -11.00 -7.87
N LEU A 94 9.11 -12.18 -8.12
CA LEU A 94 10.55 -12.39 -8.28
C LEU A 94 11.09 -11.70 -9.55
N ILE A 95 10.37 -11.80 -10.67
CA ILE A 95 10.72 -11.11 -11.92
C ILE A 95 10.64 -9.60 -11.72
N ILE A 96 9.54 -9.11 -11.15
CA ILE A 96 9.31 -7.66 -11.02
C ILE A 96 10.28 -7.05 -10.03
N VAL A 97 10.32 -7.56 -8.80
CA VAL A 97 11.17 -7.01 -7.73
C VAL A 97 12.64 -7.28 -8.05
N GLY A 98 12.99 -8.51 -8.47
CA GLY A 98 14.37 -8.84 -8.83
C GLY A 98 14.87 -8.02 -10.01
N GLY A 99 14.10 -7.93 -11.10
CA GLY A 99 14.49 -7.17 -12.28
C GLY A 99 14.73 -5.69 -12.00
N ILE A 100 13.83 -5.07 -11.21
CA ILE A 100 13.91 -3.65 -10.87
C ILE A 100 15.02 -3.37 -9.85
N VAL A 101 15.07 -4.14 -8.76
CA VAL A 101 16.00 -3.87 -7.64
C VAL A 101 17.45 -4.14 -8.03
N PHE A 102 17.72 -5.17 -8.85
CA PHE A 102 19.07 -5.44 -9.35
C PHE A 102 19.44 -4.59 -10.58
N GLY A 103 18.56 -3.69 -11.02
CA GLY A 103 18.80 -2.79 -12.15
C GLY A 103 18.90 -3.49 -13.51
N TRP A 104 18.45 -4.74 -13.61
CA TRP A 104 18.42 -5.48 -14.89
C TRP A 104 17.32 -4.97 -15.81
N MET A 105 16.26 -4.42 -15.23
CA MET A 105 15.07 -3.98 -15.95
C MET A 105 14.53 -2.70 -15.31
N THR A 106 14.04 -1.79 -16.14
CA THR A 106 13.17 -0.70 -15.70
C THR A 106 11.78 -1.24 -15.30
N PRO A 107 10.95 -0.48 -14.55
CA PRO A 107 9.62 -0.93 -14.18
C PRO A 107 8.74 -1.35 -15.36
N THR A 108 8.88 -0.67 -16.51
CA THR A 108 8.14 -0.99 -17.74
C THR A 108 8.61 -2.30 -18.38
N GLU A 109 9.93 -2.55 -18.41
CA GLU A 109 10.49 -3.80 -18.93
C GLU A 109 10.15 -4.97 -18.01
N ALA A 110 10.26 -4.79 -16.71
CA ALA A 110 9.91 -5.80 -15.72
C ALA A 110 8.42 -6.19 -15.81
N ALA A 111 7.53 -5.21 -16.02
CA ALA A 111 6.12 -5.47 -16.25
C ALA A 111 5.87 -6.27 -17.54
N ALA A 112 6.57 -5.95 -18.63
CA ALA A 112 6.45 -6.68 -19.90
C ALA A 112 6.89 -8.15 -19.76
N VAL A 113 8.02 -8.40 -19.10
CA VAL A 113 8.52 -9.76 -18.84
C VAL A 113 7.56 -10.51 -17.89
N ALA A 114 7.02 -9.84 -16.87
CA ALA A 114 6.04 -10.44 -15.97
C ALA A 114 4.74 -10.83 -16.70
N VAL A 115 4.24 -10.01 -17.64
CA VAL A 115 3.07 -10.35 -18.46
C VAL A 115 3.34 -11.58 -19.32
N LEU A 116 4.52 -11.67 -19.94
CA LEU A 116 4.93 -12.86 -20.70
C LEU A 116 5.01 -14.11 -19.81
N ALA A 117 5.60 -13.99 -18.62
CA ALA A 117 5.68 -15.07 -17.66
C ALA A 117 4.29 -15.51 -17.15
N ALA A 118 3.38 -14.55 -16.90
CA ALA A 118 2.01 -14.83 -16.49
C ALA A 118 1.22 -15.54 -17.61
N PHE A 119 1.40 -15.10 -18.86
CA PHE A 119 0.81 -15.75 -20.03
C PHE A 119 1.28 -17.20 -20.17
N LEU A 120 2.58 -17.45 -20.04
CA LEU A 120 3.14 -18.80 -20.05
C LEU A 120 2.67 -19.64 -18.84
N GLY A 121 2.57 -19.03 -17.66
CA GLY A 121 2.07 -19.64 -16.43
C GLY A 121 0.60 -20.05 -16.52
N GLY A 122 -0.22 -19.33 -17.30
CA GLY A 122 -1.60 -19.70 -17.56
C GLY A 122 -1.77 -21.09 -18.19
N PHE A 123 -0.82 -21.54 -19.01
CA PHE A 123 -0.83 -22.91 -19.55
C PHE A 123 -0.59 -23.98 -18.48
N PHE A 124 0.06 -23.63 -17.35
CA PHE A 124 0.25 -24.52 -16.21
C PHE A 124 -1.02 -24.70 -15.36
N TYR A 125 -1.95 -23.74 -15.38
CA TYR A 125 -3.18 -23.72 -14.57
C TYR A 125 -4.45 -24.17 -15.32
N ALA A 126 -4.29 -24.98 -16.39
CA ALA A 126 -5.36 -25.43 -17.30
C ALA A 126 -5.78 -24.45 -18.42
N GLY A 127 -4.96 -23.44 -18.70
CA GLY A 127 -5.04 -22.59 -19.90
C GLY A 127 -5.77 -21.27 -19.70
N LEU A 128 -5.22 -20.19 -20.25
CA LEU A 128 -5.88 -18.89 -20.39
C LEU A 128 -6.75 -18.90 -21.65
N SER A 129 -8.04 -18.59 -21.53
CA SER A 129 -8.88 -18.39 -22.70
C SER A 129 -8.65 -17.00 -23.31
N ILE A 130 -9.01 -16.84 -24.59
CA ILE A 130 -8.98 -15.53 -25.24
C ILE A 130 -9.94 -14.54 -24.55
N THR A 131 -11.00 -15.04 -23.94
CA THR A 131 -11.97 -14.25 -23.18
C THR A 131 -11.32 -13.69 -21.91
N ASP A 132 -10.56 -14.50 -21.17
CA ASP A 132 -9.82 -14.06 -19.98
C ASP A 132 -8.80 -12.98 -20.32
N LEU A 133 -8.11 -13.14 -21.46
CA LEU A 133 -7.17 -12.14 -21.95
C LEU A 133 -7.88 -10.83 -22.30
N ARG A 134 -9.01 -10.90 -23.01
CA ARG A 134 -9.79 -9.71 -23.37
C ARG A 134 -10.32 -8.98 -22.14
N GLU A 135 -10.88 -9.71 -21.17
CA GLU A 135 -11.38 -9.14 -19.93
C GLU A 135 -10.26 -8.50 -19.11
N SER A 136 -9.09 -9.15 -19.04
CA SER A 136 -7.92 -8.61 -18.36
C SER A 136 -7.42 -7.32 -19.01
N LEU A 137 -7.36 -7.28 -20.35
CA LEU A 137 -6.99 -6.08 -21.11
C LEU A 137 -7.99 -4.95 -20.91
N GLU A 138 -9.30 -5.24 -20.96
CA GLU A 138 -10.36 -4.26 -20.74
C GLU A 138 -10.29 -3.66 -19.33
N ARG A 139 -10.20 -4.51 -18.30
CA ARG A 139 -10.02 -4.05 -16.91
C ARG A 139 -8.76 -3.20 -16.75
N THR A 140 -7.65 -3.62 -17.36
CA THR A 140 -6.39 -2.86 -17.33
C THR A 140 -6.55 -1.50 -18.02
N ALA A 141 -7.22 -1.44 -19.17
CA ALA A 141 -7.45 -0.21 -19.91
C ALA A 141 -8.37 0.76 -19.15
N ILE A 142 -9.43 0.25 -18.52
CA ILE A 142 -10.33 1.05 -17.68
C ILE A 142 -9.56 1.64 -16.49
N LEU A 143 -8.85 0.79 -15.73
CA LEU A 143 -8.05 1.24 -14.58
C LEU A 143 -7.01 2.29 -14.98
N THR A 144 -6.26 2.01 -16.04
CA THR A 144 -5.21 2.92 -16.55
C THR A 144 -5.82 4.22 -17.07
N GLY A 145 -6.93 4.16 -17.79
CA GLY A 145 -7.64 5.32 -18.31
C GLY A 145 -8.18 6.23 -17.21
N SER A 146 -8.78 5.65 -16.17
CA SER A 146 -9.22 6.38 -14.98
C SER A 146 -8.05 7.08 -14.29
N ILE A 147 -6.90 6.40 -14.14
CA ILE A 147 -5.68 6.98 -13.56
C ILE A 147 -5.20 8.18 -14.38
N PHE A 148 -5.11 8.07 -15.72
CA PHE A 148 -4.65 9.19 -16.55
C PHE A 148 -5.61 10.39 -16.53
N ILE A 149 -6.91 10.18 -16.48
CA ILE A 149 -7.89 11.28 -16.34
C ILE A 149 -7.69 12.02 -15.02
N ILE A 150 -7.51 11.27 -13.92
CA ILE A 150 -7.22 11.85 -12.60
C ILE A 150 -5.89 12.61 -12.62
N LEU A 151 -4.84 12.05 -13.24
CA LEU A 151 -3.54 12.70 -13.38
C LEU A 151 -3.64 14.05 -14.13
N CYS A 152 -4.44 14.13 -15.20
CA CYS A 152 -4.65 15.38 -15.93
C CYS A 152 -5.31 16.46 -15.06
N ALA A 153 -6.37 16.12 -14.34
CA ALA A 153 -7.05 17.05 -13.43
C ALA A 153 -6.13 17.51 -12.28
N VAL A 154 -5.33 16.59 -11.77
CA VAL A 154 -4.36 16.85 -10.71
C VAL A 154 -3.20 17.71 -11.17
N ALA A 155 -2.66 17.49 -12.37
CA ALA A 155 -1.60 18.34 -12.91
C ALA A 155 -2.08 19.79 -13.03
N ALA A 156 -3.33 20.00 -13.47
CA ALA A 156 -3.95 21.32 -13.51
C ALA A 156 -4.12 21.91 -12.10
N LEU A 157 -4.63 21.14 -11.14
CA LEU A 157 -4.78 21.61 -9.76
C LEU A 157 -3.45 21.90 -9.07
N GLY A 158 -2.42 21.07 -9.27
CA GLY A 158 -1.08 21.28 -8.75
C GLY A 158 -0.47 22.57 -9.30
N HIS A 159 -0.71 22.88 -10.58
CA HIS A 159 -0.31 24.15 -11.16
C HIS A 159 -1.05 25.34 -10.52
N VAL A 160 -2.37 25.26 -10.35
CA VAL A 160 -3.16 26.31 -9.68
C VAL A 160 -2.74 26.49 -8.22
N ALA A 161 -2.54 25.40 -7.47
CA ALA A 161 -2.10 25.46 -6.08
C ALA A 161 -0.70 26.07 -5.93
N SER A 162 0.17 25.84 -6.92
CA SER A 162 1.47 26.52 -7.00
C SER A 162 1.32 28.02 -7.24
N LEU A 163 0.36 28.45 -8.07
CA LEU A 163 0.07 29.87 -8.32
C LEU A 163 -0.51 30.55 -7.08
N GLU A 164 -1.45 29.89 -6.39
CA GLU A 164 -2.07 30.34 -5.13
C GLU A 164 -1.15 30.20 -3.91
N ARG A 165 0.07 29.70 -4.09
CA ARG A 165 1.08 29.51 -3.04
C ARG A 165 0.56 28.70 -1.85
N VAL A 166 -0.29 27.71 -2.11
CA VAL A 166 -0.88 26.86 -1.07
C VAL A 166 0.20 26.11 -0.26
N PRO A 167 1.25 25.51 -0.88
CA PRO A 167 2.32 24.87 -0.10
C PRO A 167 3.02 25.83 0.89
N GLN A 168 3.21 27.09 0.49
CA GLN A 168 3.81 28.12 1.35
C GLN A 168 2.87 28.53 2.47
N ALA A 169 1.56 28.68 2.19
CA ALA A 169 0.56 28.99 3.19
C ALA A 169 0.46 27.91 4.28
N ILE A 170 0.54 26.64 3.88
CA ILE A 170 0.56 25.49 4.80
C ILE A 170 1.84 25.51 5.65
N SER A 171 3.00 25.73 5.03
CA SER A 171 4.29 25.82 5.73
C SER A 171 4.27 26.94 6.78
N LEU A 172 3.76 28.13 6.43
CA LEU A 172 3.57 29.26 7.34
C LEU A 172 2.58 28.98 8.47
N ALA A 173 1.50 28.24 8.20
CA ALA A 173 0.55 27.85 9.24
C ALA A 173 1.19 26.92 10.28
N VAL A 174 2.06 26.02 9.83
CA VAL A 174 2.80 25.06 10.67
C VAL A 174 3.85 25.79 11.51
N GLU A 175 4.60 26.72 10.90
CA GLU A 175 5.53 27.61 11.62
C GLU A 175 4.81 28.42 12.70
N ARG A 176 3.64 29.01 12.39
CA ARG A 176 2.84 29.78 13.34
C ARG A 176 2.30 28.95 14.50
N LEU A 177 2.02 27.67 14.25
CA LEU A 177 1.63 26.71 15.28
C LEU A 177 2.82 26.20 16.11
N GLY A 178 4.05 26.58 15.77
CA GLY A 178 5.27 26.10 16.43
C GLY A 178 5.52 24.61 16.24
N LEU A 179 4.93 24.01 15.21
CA LEU A 179 5.07 22.60 14.91
C LEU A 179 6.39 22.41 14.15
N GLY A 180 7.39 21.79 14.79
CA GLY A 180 8.64 21.42 14.13
C GLY A 180 8.43 20.36 13.02
N PRO A 181 9.52 19.87 12.39
CA PRO A 181 9.44 18.89 11.28
C PRO A 181 8.59 17.65 11.59
N VAL A 182 8.66 17.16 12.84
CA VAL A 182 7.84 16.03 13.31
C VAL A 182 6.36 16.41 13.42
N GLY A 183 6.06 17.61 13.90
CA GLY A 183 4.68 18.11 13.98
C GLY A 183 4.04 18.27 12.60
N PHE A 184 4.82 18.68 11.60
CA PHE A 184 4.38 18.71 10.21
C PHE A 184 4.04 17.31 9.67
N LEU A 185 4.92 16.34 9.88
CA LEU A 185 4.67 14.96 9.48
C LEU A 185 3.43 14.39 10.17
N LEU A 186 3.23 14.63 11.46
CA LEU A 186 2.03 14.18 12.18
C LEU A 186 0.75 14.81 11.61
N LEU A 187 0.77 16.10 11.26
CA LEU A 187 -0.36 16.76 10.61
C LEU A 187 -0.65 16.14 9.24
N MET A 188 0.39 15.88 8.43
CA MET A 188 0.24 15.18 7.16
C MET A 188 -0.35 13.77 7.35
N ASN A 189 0.14 13.00 8.32
CA ASN A 189 -0.37 11.66 8.62
C ASN A 189 -1.87 11.72 8.89
N LEU A 190 -2.32 12.67 9.72
CA LEU A 190 -3.74 12.86 9.99
C LEU A 190 -4.54 13.18 8.72
N ILE A 191 -4.05 14.10 7.89
CA ILE A 191 -4.71 14.47 6.62
C ILE A 191 -4.80 13.25 5.70
N PHE A 192 -3.72 12.50 5.52
CA PHE A 192 -3.70 11.33 4.63
C PHE A 192 -4.55 10.17 5.17
N ILE A 193 -4.61 9.94 6.47
CA ILE A 193 -5.51 8.94 7.05
C ILE A 193 -6.97 9.31 6.77
N VAL A 194 -7.37 10.56 7.06
CA VAL A 194 -8.74 11.03 6.81
C VAL A 194 -9.06 10.99 5.32
N ALA A 195 -8.11 11.38 4.47
CA ALA A 195 -8.27 11.26 3.03
C ALA A 195 -8.45 9.81 2.59
N GLY A 196 -7.64 8.87 3.10
CA GLY A 196 -7.74 7.45 2.77
C GLY A 196 -9.01 6.78 3.31
N MET A 197 -9.68 7.35 4.32
CA MET A 197 -11.01 6.90 4.72
C MET A 197 -12.06 7.23 3.66
N VAL A 198 -11.94 8.33 2.93
CA VAL A 198 -12.99 8.85 2.04
C VAL A 198 -12.70 8.56 0.56
N LEU A 199 -11.43 8.68 0.18
CA LEU A 199 -10.95 8.67 -1.19
C LEU A 199 -10.24 7.35 -1.48
N ASP A 200 -10.31 6.92 -2.75
CA ASP A 200 -9.42 5.88 -3.25
C ASP A 200 -7.95 6.32 -3.15
N ILE A 201 -7.03 5.36 -2.90
CA ILE A 201 -5.60 5.66 -2.71
C ILE A 201 -5.03 6.42 -3.90
N THR A 202 -5.37 6.03 -5.13
CA THR A 202 -4.82 6.67 -6.34
C THR A 202 -5.31 8.11 -6.46
N VAL A 203 -6.58 8.36 -6.15
CA VAL A 203 -7.18 9.70 -6.13
C VAL A 203 -6.53 10.57 -5.06
N ALA A 204 -6.38 10.04 -3.85
CA ALA A 204 -5.78 10.76 -2.72
C ALA A 204 -4.29 11.08 -2.97
N LEU A 205 -3.52 10.13 -3.52
CA LEU A 205 -2.13 10.35 -3.90
C LEU A 205 -2.04 11.45 -4.94
N ALA A 206 -2.82 11.35 -6.02
CA ALA A 206 -2.78 12.33 -7.08
C ALA A 206 -3.18 13.73 -6.54
N LEU A 207 -4.24 13.82 -5.74
CA LEU A 207 -4.72 15.11 -5.23
C LEU A 207 -3.78 15.76 -4.20
N LEU A 208 -3.36 15.02 -3.18
CA LEU A 208 -2.76 15.58 -1.97
C LEU A 208 -1.24 15.56 -1.98
N VAL A 209 -0.61 14.61 -2.66
CA VAL A 209 0.86 14.52 -2.68
C VAL A 209 1.50 15.73 -3.34
N PRO A 210 1.10 16.18 -4.54
CA PRO A 210 1.70 17.37 -5.16
C PRO A 210 1.52 18.64 -4.32
N LEU A 211 0.49 18.67 -3.48
CA LEU A 211 0.17 19.81 -2.62
C LEU A 211 1.00 19.82 -1.33
N LEU A 212 1.10 18.67 -0.66
CA LEU A 212 1.63 18.56 0.70
C LEU A 212 3.05 18.03 0.76
N ALA A 213 3.45 17.16 -0.18
CA ALA A 213 4.78 16.55 -0.16
C ALA A 213 5.91 17.56 -0.36
N PRO A 214 5.82 18.56 -1.27
CA PRO A 214 6.89 19.56 -1.40
C PRO A 214 7.19 20.30 -0.10
N ALA A 215 6.17 20.61 0.71
CA ALA A 215 6.37 21.24 2.00
C ALA A 215 7.11 20.32 2.99
N ALA A 216 6.86 19.00 2.96
CA ALA A 216 7.60 18.03 3.77
C ALA A 216 9.07 17.93 3.36
N LEU A 217 9.33 17.91 2.05
CA LEU A 217 10.69 17.87 1.50
C LEU A 217 11.49 19.12 1.89
N LEU A 218 10.86 20.31 1.85
CA LEU A 218 11.47 21.55 2.33
C LEU A 218 11.82 21.52 3.82
N ASN A 219 11.06 20.77 4.62
CA ASN A 219 11.32 20.54 6.04
C ASN A 219 12.36 19.42 6.30
N GLY A 220 13.02 18.92 5.26
CA GLY A 220 14.09 17.93 5.37
C GLY A 220 13.63 16.47 5.39
N ALA A 221 12.37 16.20 5.02
CA ALA A 221 11.91 14.82 4.85
C ALA A 221 12.57 14.18 3.62
N ASP A 222 12.95 12.91 3.75
CA ASP A 222 13.45 12.12 2.62
C ASP A 222 12.27 11.70 1.70
N PRO A 223 12.38 11.82 0.37
CA PRO A 223 11.29 11.51 -0.56
C PRO A 223 10.89 10.03 -0.57
N VAL A 224 11.82 9.10 -0.36
CA VAL A 224 11.52 7.66 -0.29
C VAL A 224 10.78 7.35 1.00
N HIS A 225 11.27 7.86 2.14
CA HIS A 225 10.59 7.70 3.42
C HIS A 225 9.18 8.30 3.39
N LEU A 226 9.05 9.50 2.84
CA LEU A 226 7.77 10.20 2.72
C LEU A 226 6.79 9.40 1.86
N GLY A 227 7.25 8.81 0.75
CA GLY A 227 6.44 7.93 -0.08
C GLY A 227 5.90 6.73 0.69
N ILE A 228 6.74 6.04 1.45
CA ILE A 228 6.31 4.92 2.29
C ILE A 228 5.28 5.36 3.33
N VAL A 229 5.55 6.45 4.06
CA VAL A 229 4.66 6.95 5.11
C VAL A 229 3.31 7.37 4.53
N ILE A 230 3.27 8.07 3.40
CA ILE A 230 2.02 8.49 2.76
C ILE A 230 1.23 7.27 2.26
N CYS A 231 1.89 6.33 1.57
CA CYS A 231 1.25 5.11 1.09
C CYS A 231 0.71 4.27 2.26
N PHE A 232 1.44 4.20 3.38
CA PHE A 232 0.99 3.53 4.59
C PHE A 232 -0.22 4.22 5.21
N ASN A 233 -0.20 5.56 5.36
CA ASN A 233 -1.33 6.34 5.86
C ASN A 233 -2.62 6.08 5.08
N LEU A 234 -2.53 6.18 3.75
CA LEU A 234 -3.68 5.97 2.87
C LEU A 234 -4.21 4.54 2.98
N SER A 235 -3.31 3.56 3.11
CA SER A 235 -3.68 2.16 3.29
C SER A 235 -4.37 1.91 4.64
N VAL A 236 -3.90 2.52 5.73
CA VAL A 236 -4.59 2.49 7.04
C VAL A 236 -5.95 3.18 6.95
N GLY A 237 -6.06 4.28 6.21
CA GLY A 237 -7.32 4.97 5.94
C GLY A 237 -8.39 4.04 5.36
N LEU A 238 -8.02 3.15 4.41
CA LEU A 238 -8.95 2.20 3.79
C LEU A 238 -9.58 1.19 4.75
N ILE A 239 -8.99 0.94 5.91
CA ILE A 239 -9.56 0.05 6.92
C ILE A 239 -10.07 0.79 8.16
N SER A 240 -9.97 2.13 8.17
CA SER A 240 -10.34 2.95 9.31
C SER A 240 -11.80 3.42 9.19
N PRO A 241 -12.63 3.25 10.23
CA PRO A 241 -13.95 3.87 10.29
C PRO A 241 -13.83 5.40 10.29
N PRO A 242 -14.81 6.16 9.77
CA PRO A 242 -16.19 5.75 9.43
C PRO A 242 -16.43 5.32 7.97
N LEU A 243 -15.43 5.43 7.08
CA LEU A 243 -15.63 5.30 5.63
C LEU A 243 -14.66 4.32 4.92
N GLY A 244 -13.85 3.58 5.66
CA GLY A 244 -12.83 2.69 5.08
C GLY A 244 -13.33 1.77 3.95
N GLY A 245 -12.79 1.98 2.74
CA GLY A 245 -13.18 1.25 1.53
C GLY A 245 -13.02 -0.27 1.61
N CYS A 246 -11.96 -0.77 2.26
CA CYS A 246 -11.78 -2.21 2.46
C CYS A 246 -12.88 -2.81 3.36
N LEU A 247 -13.31 -2.08 4.39
CA LEU A 247 -14.41 -2.52 5.25
C LEU A 247 -15.73 -2.56 4.48
N LEU A 248 -15.99 -1.57 3.62
CA LEU A 248 -17.19 -1.53 2.77
C LEU A 248 -17.21 -2.71 1.79
N ILE A 249 -16.08 -3.02 1.16
CA ILE A 249 -15.97 -4.16 0.24
C ILE A 249 -16.23 -5.47 0.97
N VAL A 250 -15.58 -5.70 2.12
CA VAL A 250 -15.79 -6.93 2.90
C VAL A 250 -17.23 -7.05 3.38
N SER A 251 -17.83 -5.97 3.90
CA SER A 251 -19.24 -5.94 4.29
C SER A 251 -20.18 -6.26 3.13
N THR A 252 -19.92 -5.71 1.94
CA THR A 252 -20.74 -5.93 0.74
C THR A 252 -20.65 -7.37 0.23
N VAL A 253 -19.43 -7.93 0.17
CA VAL A 253 -19.20 -9.30 -0.33
C VAL A 253 -19.75 -10.36 0.63
N THR A 254 -19.65 -10.12 1.93
CA THR A 254 -20.05 -11.09 2.96
C THR A 254 -21.49 -10.90 3.47
N GLY A 255 -22.13 -9.76 3.16
CA GLY A 255 -23.43 -9.39 3.68
C GLY A 255 -23.44 -8.98 5.16
N MET A 256 -22.27 -8.86 5.80
CA MET A 256 -22.16 -8.48 7.21
C MET A 256 -22.51 -7.00 7.44
N ASN A 257 -23.04 -6.68 8.62
CA ASN A 257 -23.27 -5.30 9.04
C ASN A 257 -21.94 -4.52 9.15
N TYR A 258 -21.83 -3.41 8.41
CA TYR A 258 -20.64 -2.55 8.36
C TYR A 258 -20.17 -2.13 9.75
N TRP A 259 -21.07 -1.64 10.62
CA TRP A 259 -20.70 -1.12 11.94
C TRP A 259 -20.16 -2.19 12.88
N SER A 260 -20.69 -3.42 12.76
CA SER A 260 -20.19 -4.57 13.51
C SER A 260 -18.76 -4.95 13.07
N LEU A 261 -18.52 -4.95 11.76
CA LEU A 261 -17.20 -5.18 11.18
C LEU A 261 -16.22 -4.06 11.56
N ALA A 262 -16.66 -2.80 11.44
CA ALA A 262 -15.90 -1.61 11.78
C ALA A 262 -15.47 -1.60 13.25
N ALA A 263 -16.35 -1.98 14.18
CA ALA A 263 -15.99 -2.10 15.59
C ALA A 263 -14.96 -3.23 15.82
N LYS A 264 -15.10 -4.36 15.12
CA LYS A 264 -14.21 -5.51 15.29
C LYS A 264 -12.82 -5.29 14.67
N VAL A 265 -12.67 -4.39 13.69
CA VAL A 265 -11.37 -4.08 13.08
C VAL A 265 -10.50 -3.12 13.91
N ILE A 266 -11.09 -2.33 14.83
CA ILE A 266 -10.39 -1.29 15.60
C ILE A 266 -9.06 -1.76 16.22
N PRO A 267 -8.97 -2.94 16.88
CA PRO A 267 -7.70 -3.39 17.43
C PRO A 267 -6.59 -3.50 16.38
N PHE A 268 -6.92 -3.95 15.17
CA PHE A 268 -5.97 -4.05 14.07
C PHE A 268 -5.60 -2.66 13.53
N VAL A 269 -6.55 -1.73 13.40
CA VAL A 269 -6.28 -0.33 13.04
C VAL A 269 -5.30 0.29 14.04
N ILE A 270 -5.50 0.08 15.33
CA ILE A 270 -4.59 0.59 16.37
C ILE A 270 -3.18 0.01 16.20
N ALA A 271 -3.05 -1.30 15.96
CA ALA A 271 -1.74 -1.91 15.71
C ALA A 271 -1.04 -1.30 14.48
N GLN A 272 -1.80 -1.01 13.43
CA GLN A 272 -1.27 -0.36 12.22
C GLN A 272 -0.88 1.10 12.47
N LEU A 273 -1.66 1.85 13.23
CA LEU A 273 -1.32 3.21 13.65
C LEU A 273 -0.06 3.25 14.53
N LEU A 274 0.16 2.23 15.36
CA LEU A 274 1.39 2.09 16.14
C LEU A 274 2.61 1.83 15.25
N VAL A 275 2.47 0.94 14.25
CA VAL A 275 3.52 0.72 13.25
C VAL A 275 3.80 2.01 12.48
N LEU A 276 2.76 2.71 12.03
CA LEU A 276 2.88 4.00 11.35
C LEU A 276 3.59 5.04 12.22
N GLY A 277 3.20 5.18 13.49
CA GLY A 277 3.86 6.09 14.43
C GLY A 277 5.34 5.75 14.57
N LEU A 278 5.68 4.47 14.66
CA LEU A 278 7.07 4.02 14.70
C LEU A 278 7.84 4.41 13.41
N LEU A 279 7.23 4.30 12.24
CA LEU A 279 7.85 4.78 10.99
C LEU A 279 8.07 6.30 11.02
N VAL A 280 7.11 7.08 11.50
CA VAL A 280 7.22 8.55 11.58
C VAL A 280 8.35 8.99 12.51
N PHE A 281 8.53 8.31 13.65
CA PHE A 281 9.59 8.66 14.61
C PHE A 281 10.95 8.07 14.26
N VAL A 282 10.99 7.00 13.47
CA VAL A 282 12.24 6.29 13.13
C VAL A 282 12.34 6.09 11.60
N PRO A 283 12.72 7.14 10.84
CA PRO A 283 12.85 7.07 9.38
C PRO A 283 13.85 5.99 8.91
N ASP A 284 14.83 5.66 9.74
CA ASP A 284 15.82 4.62 9.42
C ASP A 284 15.19 3.25 9.17
N ILE A 285 13.99 2.96 9.72
CA ILE A 285 13.29 1.70 9.45
C ILE A 285 12.97 1.55 7.96
N THR A 286 12.57 2.64 7.29
CA THR A 286 12.32 2.62 5.84
C THR A 286 13.60 2.77 5.04
N LEU A 287 14.59 3.50 5.56
CA LEU A 287 15.77 3.93 4.80
C LEU A 287 16.97 2.99 4.93
N ILE A 288 17.00 2.08 5.91
CA ILE A 288 18.14 1.18 6.15
C ILE A 288 18.44 0.30 4.93
N LEU A 289 17.44 -0.37 4.34
CA LEU A 289 17.66 -1.24 3.19
C LEU A 289 18.05 -0.44 1.94
N PRO A 290 17.35 0.66 1.55
CA PRO A 290 17.78 1.49 0.43
C PRO A 290 19.23 1.98 0.55
N ARG A 291 19.64 2.44 1.75
CA ARG A 291 21.01 2.90 2.02
C ARG A 291 22.03 1.78 1.88
N LEU A 292 21.75 0.60 2.43
CA LEU A 292 22.65 -0.56 2.32
C LEU A 292 22.83 -1.03 0.88
N MET A 293 21.81 -0.87 0.04
CA MET A 293 21.84 -1.28 -1.37
C MET A 293 22.38 -0.19 -2.31
N GLY A 294 22.78 0.98 -1.78
CA GLY A 294 23.27 2.09 -2.59
C GLY A 294 22.19 2.73 -3.48
N LEU A 295 20.91 2.49 -3.20
CA LEU A 295 19.77 3.07 -3.92
C LEU A 295 19.41 4.48 -3.40
N TRP A 296 20.34 5.08 -2.65
CA TRP A 296 20.25 6.42 -2.08
C TRP A 296 21.00 7.38 -2.98
N ASN A 297 20.29 8.08 -3.86
CA ASN A 297 20.72 9.28 -4.58
C ASN A 297 19.50 10.06 -5.06
#